data_AF-A0A7S3N1Z0-F1
#
_entry.id   AF-A0A7S3N1Z0-F1
#
_cell.length_a   1.000
_cell.length_b   1.000
_cell.length_c   1.000
_cell.angle_alpha   90.00
_cell.angle_beta   90.00
_cell.angle_gamma   90.00
#
_symmetry.space_group_name_H-M   'P 1'
#
loop_
_entity.id
_entity.type
_entity.pdbx_description
1 polymer ?
#
loop_
_entity_poly.entity_id
_entity_poly.type
_entity_poly.pdbx_seq_one_letter_code
_entity_poly.pdbx_strand_id
1 'polypeptide(L)'
;MIGISEGRLVFMRVNAVISSMALDPYKLKKPVEEEWEETLALFNAKASSGVNRTKATTGVDWCLMIMEKKLVESQQNGTSMSLGFAMLALLVVTSNFFQAFLASLTICLIILNVMAIMVYFQWELGLSESVAVVACIGFAVDYVVHLAAHYIHSKSQ
;
A
#
# COMPACT_ATOMS: atom_id res chain seq x y z
N MET A 1 -28.13 -10.15 14.77
CA MET A 1 -28.44 -9.06 15.74
C MET A 1 -29.35 -8.07 15.06
N ILE A 2 -30.40 -7.60 15.72
CA ILE A 2 -31.41 -6.70 15.15
C ILE A 2 -31.38 -5.41 15.97
N GLY A 3 -31.22 -4.27 15.31
CA GLY A 3 -31.24 -2.94 15.94
C GLY A 3 -32.55 -2.24 15.66
N ILE A 4 -33.31 -1.95 16.73
CA ILE A 4 -34.58 -1.22 16.66
C ILE A 4 -34.38 0.14 17.33
N SER A 5 -34.76 1.22 16.66
CA SER A 5 -34.77 2.59 17.20
C SER A 5 -36.17 3.17 17.01
N GLU A 6 -36.73 3.78 18.05
CA GLU A 6 -38.07 4.42 18.02
C GLU A 6 -39.18 3.51 17.46
N GLY A 7 -39.13 2.21 17.77
CA GLY A 7 -40.11 1.22 17.29
C GLY A 7 -39.96 0.83 15.82
N ARG A 8 -38.91 1.30 15.13
CA ARG A 8 -38.59 0.95 13.73
C ARG A 8 -37.31 0.12 13.64
N LEU A 9 -37.31 -0.87 12.75
CA LEU A 9 -36.12 -1.65 12.43
C LEU A 9 -35.12 -0.79 11.66
N VAL A 10 -33.93 -0.58 12.21
CA VAL A 10 -32.87 0.24 11.60
C VAL A 10 -31.83 -0.62 10.89
N PHE A 11 -31.40 -1.72 11.52
CA PHE A 11 -30.46 -2.65 10.89
C PHE A 11 -30.68 -4.09 11.33
N MET A 12 -30.31 -5.02 10.47
CA MET A 12 -30.28 -6.45 10.75
C MET A 12 -28.91 -6.99 10.35
N ARG A 13 -28.28 -7.74 11.26
CA ARG A 13 -27.03 -8.46 11.04
C ARG A 13 -27.32 -9.95 10.97
N VAL A 14 -26.94 -10.56 9.85
CA VAL A 14 -26.89 -12.01 9.65
C VAL A 14 -25.43 -12.44 9.84
N ASN A 15 -25.21 -13.47 10.64
CA ASN A 15 -23.87 -14.02 10.85
C ASN A 15 -23.70 -15.24 9.92
N ALA A 16 -22.59 -15.27 9.19
CA ALA A 16 -22.16 -16.40 8.39
C ALA A 16 -20.73 -16.77 8.80
N VAL A 17 -20.36 -18.03 8.66
CA VAL A 17 -19.00 -18.51 8.89
C VAL A 17 -18.32 -18.67 7.54
N ILE A 18 -17.08 -18.21 7.43
CA ILE A 18 -16.28 -18.29 6.22
C ILE A 18 -15.06 -19.18 6.44
N SER A 19 -14.47 -19.67 5.34
CA SER A 19 -13.33 -20.57 5.40
C SER A 19 -11.97 -19.87 5.62
N SER A 20 -11.93 -18.53 5.59
CA SER A 20 -10.69 -17.76 5.78
C SER A 20 -10.51 -17.29 7.22
N MET A 21 -9.26 -17.20 7.67
CA MET A 21 -8.86 -16.73 8.99
C MET A 21 -8.26 -15.31 8.95
N ALA A 22 -8.31 -14.63 10.10
CA ALA A 22 -7.82 -13.26 10.30
C ALA A 22 -6.38 -13.00 9.85
N LEU A 23 -5.50 -14.00 9.98
CA LEU A 23 -4.06 -13.89 9.67
C LEU A 23 -3.68 -14.50 8.32
N ASP A 24 -4.66 -14.97 7.54
CA ASP A 24 -4.37 -15.56 6.24
C ASP A 24 -3.78 -14.50 5.28
N PRO A 25 -2.85 -14.90 4.40
CA PRO A 25 -2.26 -13.99 3.42
C PRO A 25 -3.29 -13.45 2.43
N TYR A 26 -3.02 -12.25 1.89
CA TYR A 26 -3.89 -11.55 0.93
C TYR A 26 -4.37 -12.44 -0.22
N LYS A 27 -3.49 -13.32 -0.73
CA LYS A 27 -3.78 -14.23 -1.85
C LYS A 27 -4.92 -15.20 -1.56
N LEU A 28 -5.10 -15.62 -0.31
CA LEU A 28 -6.16 -16.55 0.08
C LEU A 28 -7.45 -15.83 0.44
N LYS A 29 -7.37 -14.63 1.02
CA LYS A 29 -8.54 -13.86 1.44
C LYS A 29 -9.28 -13.21 0.27
N LYS A 30 -8.55 -12.67 -0.71
CA LYS A 30 -9.12 -11.96 -1.86
C LYS A 30 -10.18 -12.76 -2.63
N PRO A 31 -9.95 -14.02 -3.07
CA PRO A 31 -10.97 -14.76 -3.82
C PRO A 31 -12.22 -15.04 -2.98
N VAL A 32 -12.07 -15.25 -1.66
CA VAL A 32 -13.19 -15.44 -0.74
C VAL A 32 -14.01 -14.16 -0.59
N GLU A 33 -13.35 -12.99 -0.49
CA GLU A 33 -14.04 -11.70 -0.49
C GLU A 33 -14.83 -11.49 -1.78
N GLU A 34 -14.20 -11.71 -2.95
CA GLU A 34 -14.84 -11.53 -4.26
C GLU A 34 -16.06 -12.45 -4.43
N GLU A 35 -15.97 -13.73 -4.05
CA GLU A 35 -17.10 -14.67 -4.09
C GLU A 35 -18.28 -14.20 -3.21
N TRP A 36 -17.98 -13.64 -2.03
CA TRP A 36 -18.99 -13.08 -1.15
C TRP A 36 -19.61 -11.79 -1.71
N GLU A 37 -18.83 -10.93 -2.34
CA GLU A 37 -19.34 -9.73 -3.00
C GLU A 37 -20.27 -10.08 -4.18
N GLU A 38 -19.91 -11.06 -5.00
CA GLU A 38 -20.75 -11.56 -6.09
C GLU A 38 -22.06 -12.15 -5.57
N THR A 39 -21.99 -12.98 -4.53
CA THR A 39 -23.15 -13.57 -3.88
C THR A 39 -24.09 -12.48 -3.34
N LEU A 40 -23.53 -11.44 -2.71
CA LEU A 40 -24.31 -10.30 -2.23
C LEU A 40 -24.92 -9.48 -3.36
N ALA A 41 -24.21 -9.30 -4.48
CA ALA A 41 -24.74 -8.61 -5.64
C ALA A 41 -25.97 -9.34 -6.19
N LEU A 42 -25.93 -10.67 -6.26
CA LEU A 42 -27.07 -11.50 -6.66
C LEU A 42 -28.25 -11.38 -5.68
N PHE A 43 -27.99 -11.37 -4.38
CA PHE A 43 -29.04 -11.19 -3.37
C PHE A 43 -29.66 -9.80 -3.45
N ASN A 44 -28.85 -8.75 -3.56
CA ASN A 44 -29.32 -7.38 -3.68
C ASN A 44 -30.13 -7.16 -4.96
N ALA A 45 -29.77 -7.82 -6.07
CA ALA A 45 -30.52 -7.74 -7.33
C ALA A 45 -31.91 -8.40 -7.24
N LYS A 46 -32.08 -9.44 -6.42
CA LYS A 46 -33.36 -10.15 -6.21
C LYS A 46 -34.21 -9.56 -5.09
N ALA A 47 -33.66 -8.67 -4.27
CA ALA A 47 -34.34 -8.12 -3.10
C ALA A 47 -35.33 -7.00 -3.45
N SER A 48 -36.39 -6.86 -2.65
CA SER A 48 -37.38 -5.79 -2.81
C SER A 48 -36.81 -4.39 -2.50
N SER A 49 -37.46 -3.35 -3.04
CA SER A 49 -37.09 -1.94 -2.82
C SER A 49 -37.18 -1.59 -1.32
N GLY A 50 -36.04 -1.66 -0.64
CA GLY A 50 -35.92 -1.46 0.81
C GLY A 50 -34.84 -2.32 1.46
N VAL A 51 -34.56 -3.51 0.93
CA VAL A 51 -33.57 -4.47 1.51
C VAL A 51 -32.42 -4.80 0.54
N ASN A 52 -32.39 -4.15 -0.62
CA ASN A 52 -31.39 -4.36 -1.68
C ASN A 52 -30.02 -3.68 -1.44
N ARG A 53 -29.67 -3.35 -0.18
CA ARG A 53 -28.43 -2.63 0.18
C ARG A 53 -27.60 -3.39 1.21
N THR A 54 -27.64 -4.72 1.16
CA THR A 54 -26.90 -5.57 2.08
C THR A 54 -25.41 -5.51 1.77
N LYS A 55 -24.58 -5.41 2.82
CA LYS A 55 -23.11 -5.44 2.74
C LYS A 55 -22.57 -6.54 3.66
N ALA A 56 -21.52 -7.23 3.23
CA ALA A 56 -20.80 -8.16 4.08
C ALA A 56 -19.66 -7.45 4.80
N THR A 57 -19.32 -7.96 5.97
CA THR A 57 -18.11 -7.59 6.69
C THR A 57 -17.71 -8.72 7.62
N THR A 58 -16.41 -8.96 7.72
CA THR A 58 -15.79 -9.90 8.66
C THR A 58 -15.14 -9.17 9.85
N GLY A 59 -15.38 -7.86 9.96
CA GLY A 59 -14.76 -7.03 10.98
C GLY A 59 -13.29 -6.76 10.68
N VAL A 60 -12.38 -7.32 11.47
CA VAL A 60 -10.94 -7.01 11.43
C VAL A 60 -10.27 -7.63 10.21
N ASP A 61 -10.72 -8.80 9.76
CA ASP A 61 -10.01 -9.60 8.76
C ASP A 61 -9.95 -8.94 7.38
N TRP A 62 -11.09 -8.50 6.87
CA TRP A 62 -11.14 -7.72 5.62
C TRP A 62 -10.57 -6.32 5.79
N CYS A 63 -10.68 -5.73 6.99
CA CYS A 63 -10.07 -4.44 7.28
C CYS A 63 -8.53 -4.51 7.12
N LEU A 64 -7.88 -5.51 7.72
CA LEU A 64 -6.44 -5.75 7.59
C LEU A 64 -6.05 -5.98 6.13
N MET A 65 -6.81 -6.79 5.40
CA MET A 65 -6.55 -7.06 3.99
C MET A 65 -6.62 -5.79 3.12
N ILE A 66 -7.63 -4.94 3.34
CA ILE A 66 -7.77 -3.67 2.63
C ILE A 66 -6.62 -2.72 2.99
N MET A 67 -6.21 -2.68 4.26
CA MET A 67 -5.08 -1.87 4.72
C MET A 67 -3.77 -2.31 4.07
N GLU A 68 -3.47 -3.62 4.05
CA GLU A 68 -2.29 -4.17 3.36
C GLU A 68 -2.26 -3.75 1.89
N LYS A 69 -3.38 -3.92 1.17
CA LYS A 69 -3.49 -3.52 -0.24
C LYS A 69 -3.23 -2.03 -0.43
N LYS A 70 -3.83 -1.18 0.41
CA LYS A 70 -3.68 0.28 0.32
C LYS A 70 -2.28 0.76 0.68
N LEU A 71 -1.60 0.08 1.60
CA LEU A 71 -0.22 0.39 1.94
C LEU A 71 0.75 0.04 0.82
N VAL A 72 0.59 -1.11 0.16
CA VAL A 72 1.42 -1.48 -0.99
C VAL A 72 1.20 -0.49 -2.15
N GLU A 73 -0.05 -0.11 -2.42
CA GLU A 73 -0.39 0.91 -3.42
C GLU A 73 0.26 2.27 -3.08
N SER A 74 0.17 2.69 -1.81
CA SER A 74 0.80 3.91 -1.33
C SER A 74 2.32 3.85 -1.37
N GLN A 75 2.93 2.69 -1.12
CA GLN A 75 4.38 2.47 -1.18
C GLN A 75 4.89 2.65 -2.61
N GLN A 76 4.20 2.09 -3.60
CA GLN A 76 4.55 2.25 -5.01
C GLN A 76 4.46 3.72 -5.45
N ASN A 77 3.35 4.38 -5.11
CA ASN A 77 3.14 5.80 -5.43
C ASN A 77 4.17 6.69 -4.72
N GLY A 78 4.43 6.44 -3.43
CA GLY A 78 5.42 7.17 -2.65
C GLY A 78 6.84 7.01 -3.20
N THR A 79 7.19 5.81 -3.68
CA THR A 79 8.50 5.55 -4.32
C THR A 79 8.67 6.37 -5.59
N SER A 80 7.65 6.36 -6.47
CA SER A 80 7.68 7.10 -7.73
C SER A 80 7.80 8.61 -7.49
N MET A 81 6.98 9.14 -6.56
CA MET A 81 6.99 10.56 -6.22
C MET A 81 8.33 10.99 -5.60
N SER A 82 8.89 10.19 -4.69
CA SER A 82 10.18 10.48 -4.04
C SER A 82 11.33 10.49 -5.04
N LEU A 83 11.37 9.53 -5.97
CA LEU A 83 12.40 9.50 -7.02
C LEU A 83 12.30 10.71 -7.95
N GLY A 84 11.07 11.12 -8.30
CA GLY A 84 10.83 12.33 -9.08
C GLY A 84 11.32 13.60 -8.37
N PHE A 85 10.97 13.79 -7.11
CA PHE A 85 11.45 14.92 -6.31
C PHE A 85 12.97 14.90 -6.12
N ALA A 86 13.57 13.73 -5.88
CA ALA A 86 15.01 13.59 -5.73
C ALA A 86 15.75 14.01 -7.02
N MET A 87 15.27 13.58 -8.19
CA MET A 87 15.86 13.96 -9.47
C MET A 87 15.77 15.47 -9.71
N LEU A 88 14.64 16.09 -9.40
CA LEU A 88 14.46 17.55 -9.52
C LEU A 88 15.38 18.31 -8.56
N ALA A 89 15.45 17.89 -7.30
CA ALA A 89 16.34 18.52 -6.31
C ALA A 89 17.81 18.41 -6.73
N LEU A 90 18.25 17.24 -7.21
CA LEU A 90 19.62 17.02 -7.70
C LEU A 90 19.94 17.87 -8.94
N LEU A 91 18.99 18.04 -9.86
CA LEU A 91 19.16 18.91 -11.03
C LEU A 91 19.36 20.37 -10.62
N VAL A 92 18.55 20.87 -9.67
CA VAL A 92 18.65 22.24 -9.17
C VAL A 92 20.00 22.48 -8.46
N VAL A 93 20.42 21.55 -7.59
CA VAL A 93 21.64 21.71 -6.80
C VAL A 93 22.90 21.55 -7.65
N THR A 94 22.90 20.59 -8.58
CA THR A 94 24.13 20.20 -9.30
C THR A 94 24.37 21.02 -10.57
N SER A 95 23.32 21.53 -11.21
CA SER A 95 23.39 22.17 -12.54
C SER A 95 24.11 21.33 -13.62
N ASN A 96 24.30 20.03 -13.39
CA ASN A 96 24.91 19.08 -14.31
C ASN A 96 24.04 17.84 -14.42
N PHE A 97 23.52 17.62 -15.63
CA PHE A 97 22.60 16.53 -15.94
C PHE A 97 23.23 15.14 -15.73
N PHE A 98 24.52 14.97 -16.04
CA PHE A 98 25.19 13.68 -15.95
C PHE A 98 25.33 13.20 -14.50
N GLN A 99 25.66 14.13 -13.59
CA GLN A 99 25.80 13.82 -12.18
C GLN A 99 24.43 13.56 -11.52
N ALA A 100 23.40 14.33 -11.89
CA ALA A 100 22.04 14.07 -11.43
C ALA A 100 21.55 12.67 -11.86
N PHE A 101 21.82 12.26 -13.10
CA PHE A 101 21.47 10.94 -13.59
C PHE A 101 22.18 9.80 -12.83
N LEU A 102 23.49 9.91 -12.59
CA LEU A 102 24.24 8.92 -11.80
C LEU A 102 23.73 8.81 -10.36
N ALA A 103 23.38 9.93 -9.74
CA ALA A 103 22.80 9.96 -8.40
C ALA A 103 21.41 9.29 -8.37
N SER A 104 20.53 9.62 -9.33
CA SER A 104 19.22 8.96 -9.47
C SER A 104 19.33 7.45 -9.75
N LEU A 105 20.31 7.03 -10.57
CA LEU A 105 20.58 5.62 -10.83
C LEU A 105 21.03 4.89 -9.55
N THR A 106 21.89 5.52 -8.76
CA THR A 106 22.35 4.97 -7.47
C THR A 106 21.18 4.74 -6.52
N ILE A 107 20.26 5.72 -6.41
CA ILE A 107 19.04 5.58 -5.60
C ILE A 107 18.20 4.39 -6.11
N CYS A 108 17.99 4.29 -7.42
CA CYS A 108 17.24 3.18 -8.01
C CYS A 108 17.87 1.81 -7.68
N LEU A 109 19.20 1.70 -7.78
CA LEU A 109 19.91 0.47 -7.43
C LEU A 109 19.79 0.11 -5.94
N ILE A 110 19.82 1.09 -5.04
CA ILE A 110 19.61 0.84 -3.61
C ILE A 110 18.21 0.26 -3.38
N ILE A 111 17.18 0.85 -3.97
CA ILE A 111 15.79 0.38 -3.85
C ILE A 111 15.65 -1.03 -4.42
N LEU A 112 16.20 -1.29 -5.61
CA LEU A 112 16.18 -2.61 -6.23
C LEU A 112 16.88 -3.68 -5.36
N ASN A 113 18.00 -3.35 -4.72
CA ASN A 113 18.66 -4.26 -3.81
C ASN A 113 17.81 -4.57 -2.57
N VAL A 114 17.19 -3.57 -1.96
CA VAL A 114 16.27 -3.78 -0.82
C VAL A 114 15.10 -4.68 -1.22
N MET A 115 14.49 -4.42 -2.38
CA MET A 115 13.41 -5.27 -2.90
C MET A 115 13.89 -6.69 -3.22
N ALA A 116 15.09 -6.85 -3.80
CA ALA A 116 15.67 -8.16 -4.12
C ALA A 116 15.95 -8.99 -2.86
N ILE A 117 16.43 -8.36 -1.79
CA ILE A 117 16.65 -9.02 -0.49
C ILE A 117 15.32 -9.54 0.08
N MET A 118 14.25 -8.74 0.04
CA MET A 118 12.93 -9.20 0.52
C MET A 118 12.41 -10.41 -0.26
N VAL A 119 12.59 -10.42 -1.58
CA VAL A 119 12.23 -11.57 -2.43
C VAL A 119 13.12 -12.78 -2.10
N TYR A 120 14.42 -12.58 -1.88
CA TYR A 120 15.34 -13.66 -1.53
C TYR A 120 14.96 -14.34 -0.21
N PHE A 121 14.52 -13.56 0.79
CA PHE A 121 14.04 -14.10 2.07
C PHE A 121 12.59 -14.60 2.03
N GLN A 122 11.93 -14.58 0.87
CA GLN A 122 10.52 -14.97 0.71
C GLN A 122 9.59 -14.24 1.68
N TRP A 123 9.89 -12.98 1.99
CA TRP A 123 9.01 -12.14 2.81
C TRP A 123 7.80 -11.75 1.99
N GLU A 124 6.61 -12.03 2.53
CA GLU A 124 5.38 -11.50 1.96
C GLU A 124 5.30 -10.00 2.24
N LEU A 125 4.91 -9.21 1.23
CA LEU A 125 4.72 -7.77 1.38
C LEU A 125 3.46 -7.51 2.21
N GLY A 126 3.66 -7.32 3.51
CA GLY A 126 2.62 -6.99 4.46
C GLY A 126 2.63 -5.53 4.89
N LEU A 127 2.00 -5.28 6.03
CA LEU A 127 1.86 -3.96 6.63
C LEU A 127 3.22 -3.38 7.07
N SER A 128 4.04 -4.19 7.76
CA SER A 128 5.34 -3.78 8.29
C SER A 128 6.35 -3.48 7.18
N GLU A 129 6.41 -4.35 6.17
CA GLU A 129 7.39 -4.28 5.09
C GLU A 129 7.12 -3.06 4.21
N SER A 130 5.84 -2.78 3.91
CA SER A 130 5.44 -1.61 3.12
C SER A 130 5.92 -0.29 3.76
N VAL A 131 5.78 -0.15 5.07
CA VAL A 131 6.24 1.05 5.80
C VAL A 131 7.77 1.11 5.87
N ALA A 132 8.42 -0.03 6.14
CA ALA A 132 9.88 -0.12 6.21
C ALA A 132 10.53 0.28 4.86
N VAL A 133 9.98 -0.19 3.73
CA VAL A 133 10.48 0.13 2.38
C VAL A 133 10.38 1.62 2.10
N VAL A 134 9.25 2.26 2.40
CA VAL A 134 9.09 3.71 2.21
C VAL A 134 10.08 4.50 3.06
N ALA A 135 10.29 4.10 4.32
CA ALA A 135 11.28 4.74 5.19
C ALA A 135 12.71 4.55 4.66
N CYS A 136 13.08 3.35 4.20
CA CYS A 136 14.37 3.05 3.59
C CYS A 136 14.63 3.91 2.33
N ILE A 137 13.61 4.12 1.49
CA ILE A 137 13.72 5.00 0.31
C ILE A 137 14.01 6.44 0.75
N GLY A 138 13.32 6.94 1.78
CA GLY A 138 13.57 8.27 2.33
C GLY A 138 15.01 8.46 2.78
N PHE A 139 15.55 7.50 3.54
CA PHE A 139 16.95 7.54 3.99
C PHE A 139 17.95 7.45 2.83
N ALA A 140 17.67 6.63 1.82
CA ALA A 140 18.54 6.50 0.65
C ALA A 140 18.62 7.81 -0.16
N VAL A 141 17.49 8.49 -0.36
CA VAL A 141 17.42 9.77 -1.06
C VAL A 141 18.17 10.86 -0.28
N ASP A 142 17.91 10.96 1.02
CA ASP A 142 18.56 11.94 1.90
C ASP A 142 20.09 11.84 1.81
N TYR A 143 20.62 10.62 1.98
CA TYR A 143 22.05 10.36 1.91
C TYR A 143 22.67 10.80 0.57
N VAL A 144 22.05 10.45 -0.55
CA VAL A 144 22.58 10.75 -1.89
C VAL A 144 22.55 12.25 -2.19
N VAL A 145 21.48 12.95 -1.77
CA VAL A 145 21.34 14.40 -1.98
C VAL A 145 22.38 15.17 -1.15
N HIS A 146 22.55 14.80 0.12
CA HIS A 146 23.59 15.41 0.98
C HIS A 146 24.99 15.18 0.42
N LEU A 147 25.30 13.96 -0.03
CA LEU A 147 26.58 13.65 -0.64
C LEU A 147 26.83 14.46 -1.92
N ALA A 148 25.82 14.61 -2.78
CA ALA A 148 25.91 15.42 -3.99
C ALA A 148 26.17 16.90 -3.67
N ALA A 149 25.47 17.46 -2.68
CA ALA A 149 25.66 18.85 -2.25
C ALA A 149 27.08 19.12 -1.73
N HIS A 150 27.64 18.20 -0.94
CA HIS A 150 29.03 18.29 -0.45
C HIS A 150 30.06 18.16 -1.58
N TYR A 151 29.83 17.29 -2.56
CA TYR A 151 30.71 17.12 -3.72
C TYR A 151 30.81 18.40 -4.58
N ILE A 152 29.71 19.15 -4.72
CA ILE A 152 29.71 20.40 -5.49
C ILE A 152 30.44 21.50 -4.71
N HIS A 153 30.18 21.62 -3.41
CA HIS A 153 30.83 22.63 -2.57
C HIS A 153 32.35 22.39 -2.43
N SER A 154 32.82 21.15 -2.43
CA SER A 154 34.27 20.88 -2.37
C SER A 154 35.03 21.28 -3.63
N LYS A 155 34.35 21.30 -4.80
CA LYS A 155 34.93 21.72 -6.08
C LYS A 155 34.99 23.24 -6.26
N SER A 156 34.29 23.99 -5.40
CA SER A 156 34.25 25.46 -5.39
C SER A 156 35.32 26.10 -4.50
N GLN A 157 36.18 25.30 -3.85
CA GLN A 157 37.41 25.74 -3.17
C GLN A 157 38.63 25.36 -4.01
#